data_AF-A0A2E7XDZ3-F1
#
_entry.id   AF-A0A2E7XDZ3-F1
#
_cell.length_a   1.000
_cell.length_b   1.000
_cell.length_c   1.000
_cell.angle_alpha   90.00
_cell.angle_beta   90.00
_cell.angle_gamma   90.00
#
_symmetry.space_group_name_H-M   'P 1'
#
loop_
_entity.id
_entity.type
_entity.pdbx_description
1 polymer ?
#
loop_
_entity_poly.entity_id
_entity_poly.type
_entity_poly.pdbx_seq_one_letter_code
_entity_poly.pdbx_strand_id
1 'polypeptide(L)'
;MGCRGDLRKDAFEQARDFAGIAFRISKDRSEPEIIYLRPTNARSDDQLRQNHSIQCVSHPDYLWHRLRRKNSAKYESYADMAPGAWVRGQTVLDFGLEQ
;
A
#
# COMPACT_ATOMS: atom_id res chain seq x y z
N MET A 1 -11.64 4.63 -5.68
CA MET A 1 -11.34 3.22 -6.00
C MET A 1 -12.17 2.30 -5.12
N GLY A 2 -12.68 1.19 -5.66
CA GLY A 2 -13.15 0.04 -4.88
C GLY A 2 -12.32 -1.19 -5.24
N CYS A 3 -11.79 -1.90 -4.25
CA CYS A 3 -11.10 -3.17 -4.47
C CYS A 3 -11.57 -4.22 -3.46
N ARG A 4 -11.49 -5.49 -3.86
CA ARG A 4 -11.74 -6.66 -3.02
C ARG A 4 -10.71 -7.72 -3.42
N GLY A 5 -9.78 -8.02 -2.51
CA GLY A 5 -8.82 -9.11 -2.63
C GLY A 5 -9.08 -10.12 -1.52
N ASP A 6 -8.61 -11.35 -1.72
CA ASP A 6 -8.59 -12.37 -0.66
C ASP A 6 -7.42 -13.32 -0.90
N LEU A 7 -6.99 -14.02 0.16
CA LEU A 7 -6.00 -15.07 0.03
C LEU A 7 -6.60 -16.28 -0.67
N ARG A 8 -5.85 -16.87 -1.61
CA ARG A 8 -6.20 -18.19 -2.14
C ARG A 8 -6.06 -19.25 -1.04
N LYS A 9 -6.82 -20.34 -1.15
CA LYS A 9 -6.80 -21.45 -0.18
C LYS A 9 -5.41 -22.11 -0.07
N ASP A 10 -4.63 -22.08 -1.14
CA ASP A 10 -3.27 -22.62 -1.26
C ASP A 10 -2.20 -21.53 -1.10
N ALA A 11 -2.56 -20.34 -0.60
CA ALA A 11 -1.61 -19.26 -0.40
C ALA A 11 -0.56 -19.67 0.63
N PHE A 12 0.72 -19.41 0.31
CA PHE A 12 1.82 -19.63 1.22
C PHE A 12 1.66 -18.74 2.47
N GLU A 13 2.23 -19.17 3.60
CA GLU A 13 2.04 -18.53 4.91
C GLU A 13 2.37 -17.03 4.93
N GLN A 14 3.27 -16.59 4.05
CA GLN A 14 3.70 -15.20 3.94
C GLN A 14 2.91 -14.38 2.91
N ALA A 15 1.88 -14.94 2.27
CA ALA A 15 1.00 -14.20 1.37
C ALA A 15 0.19 -13.17 2.18
N ARG A 16 0.06 -11.94 1.67
CA ARG A 16 -0.51 -10.84 2.47
C ARG A 16 -1.72 -10.15 1.86
N ASP A 17 -2.22 -10.65 0.73
CA ASP A 17 -3.27 -10.02 -0.08
C ASP A 17 -2.92 -8.55 -0.41
N PHE A 18 -2.67 -8.28 -1.69
CA PHE A 18 -2.19 -6.97 -2.12
C PHE A 18 -3.12 -6.40 -3.18
N ALA A 19 -3.66 -5.23 -2.88
CA ALA A 19 -4.30 -4.36 -3.85
C ALA A 19 -3.60 -3.00 -3.81
N GLY A 20 -3.68 -2.22 -4.89
CA GLY A 20 -3.08 -0.90 -4.89
C GLY A 20 -3.39 -0.10 -6.14
N ILE A 21 -3.03 1.18 -6.09
CA ILE A 21 -3.11 2.10 -7.22
C ILE A 21 -1.70 2.57 -7.51
N ALA A 22 -1.27 2.40 -8.75
CA ALA A 22 -0.10 3.08 -9.29
C ALA A 22 -0.53 4.36 -10.01
N PHE A 23 0.22 5.44 -9.83
CA PHE A 23 0.00 6.75 -10.44
C PHE A 23 1.34 7.41 -10.77
N ARG A 24 1.31 8.54 -11.50
CA ARG A 24 2.52 9.21 -12.04
C ARG A 24 3.47 8.24 -12.74
N ILE A 25 2.91 7.36 -13.56
CA ILE A 25 3.66 6.29 -14.22
C ILE A 25 4.35 6.87 -15.47
N SER A 26 5.68 6.76 -15.52
CA SER A 26 6.47 7.10 -16.70
C SER A 26 6.08 6.25 -17.93
N LYS A 27 6.45 6.69 -19.14
CA LYS A 27 6.11 5.96 -20.39
C LYS A 27 6.63 4.53 -20.40
N ASP A 28 7.82 4.32 -19.87
CA ASP A 28 8.49 3.03 -19.72
C ASP A 28 8.11 2.29 -18.42
N ARG A 29 7.27 2.91 -17.57
CA ARG A 29 6.73 2.34 -16.32
C ARG A 29 7.77 2.06 -15.24
N SER A 30 8.94 2.67 -15.32
CA SER A 30 10.05 2.49 -14.38
C SER A 30 9.91 3.33 -13.10
N GLU A 31 9.13 4.42 -13.13
CA GLU A 31 9.04 5.39 -12.04
C GLU A 31 7.61 5.57 -11.44
N PRO A 32 6.84 4.50 -11.15
CA PRO A 32 5.52 4.67 -10.56
C PRO A 32 5.59 5.10 -9.08
N GLU A 33 4.65 5.96 -8.69
CA GLU A 33 4.23 6.11 -7.30
C GLU A 33 3.08 5.13 -7.02
N ILE A 34 3.10 4.44 -5.87
CA ILE A 34 2.15 3.37 -5.57
C ILE A 34 1.62 3.50 -4.14
N ILE A 35 0.30 3.43 -4.00
CA ILE A 35 -0.39 3.19 -2.73
C ILE A 35 -0.81 1.72 -2.69
N TYR A 36 -0.30 0.97 -1.73
CA TYR A 36 -0.68 -0.40 -1.43
C TYR A 36 -1.66 -0.47 -0.26
N LEU A 37 -2.61 -1.39 -0.39
CA LEU A 37 -3.55 -1.84 0.63
C LEU A 37 -3.24 -3.31 0.92
N ARG A 38 -3.16 -3.65 2.21
CA ARG A 38 -2.75 -4.97 2.68
C ARG A 38 -3.74 -5.49 3.73
N PRO A 39 -4.90 -6.03 3.32
CA PRO A 39 -5.97 -6.34 4.27
C PRO A 39 -5.61 -7.36 5.35
N THR A 40 -4.71 -8.31 5.05
CA THR A 40 -4.25 -9.27 6.07
C THR A 40 -3.39 -8.62 7.16
N ASN A 41 -2.75 -7.47 6.87
CA ASN A 41 -1.97 -6.76 7.88
C ASN A 41 -2.87 -6.10 8.92
N ALA A 42 -4.01 -5.54 8.50
CA ALA A 42 -4.99 -4.91 9.39
C ALA A 42 -5.62 -5.88 10.39
N ARG A 43 -5.50 -7.20 10.13
CA ARG A 43 -5.98 -8.29 10.99
C ARG A 43 -4.85 -9.07 11.68
N SER A 44 -3.62 -8.56 11.64
CA SER A 44 -2.48 -9.17 12.33
C SER A 44 -2.55 -8.89 13.83
N ASP A 45 -2.14 -9.84 14.68
CA ASP A 45 -2.01 -9.61 16.14
C ASP A 45 -0.78 -8.75 16.50
N ASP A 46 0.20 -8.70 15.60
CA ASP A 46 1.36 -7.79 15.69
C ASP A 46 0.96 -6.34 15.36
N GLN A 47 1.05 -5.45 16.35
CA GLN A 47 0.72 -4.02 16.23
C GLN A 47 1.57 -3.28 15.19
N LEU A 48 2.86 -3.60 15.07
CA LEU A 48 3.73 -3.00 14.07
C LEU A 48 3.26 -3.39 12.67
N ARG A 49 2.88 -4.66 12.48
CA ARG A 49 2.32 -5.12 11.22
C ARG A 49 0.98 -4.47 10.88
N GLN A 50 0.10 -4.24 11.86
CA GLN A 50 -1.16 -3.50 11.62
C GLN A 50 -0.91 -2.10 11.08
N ASN A 51 0.12 -1.41 11.55
CA ASN A 51 0.51 -0.09 11.05
C ASN A 51 1.03 -0.11 9.61
N HIS A 52 1.22 -1.28 9.01
CA HIS A 52 1.64 -1.47 7.62
C HIS A 52 0.47 -1.92 6.73
N SER A 53 -0.76 -1.54 7.06
CA SER A 53 -1.98 -1.90 6.28
C SER A 53 -2.16 -1.04 5.04
N ILE A 54 -1.76 0.23 5.10
CA ILE A 54 -1.58 1.13 3.97
C ILE A 54 -0.09 1.45 3.86
N GLN A 55 0.43 1.48 2.64
CA GLN A 55 1.82 1.83 2.37
C GLN A 55 1.94 2.65 1.09
N CYS A 56 2.68 3.75 1.13
CA CYS A 56 3.04 4.55 -0.04
C CYS A 56 4.52 4.34 -0.39
N VAL A 57 4.82 4.16 -1.67
CA VAL A 57 6.19 4.04 -2.21
C VAL A 57 6.34 4.82 -3.50
N SER A 58 7.57 5.22 -3.84
CA SER A 58 7.91 5.81 -5.14
C SER A 58 9.10 5.06 -5.72
N HIS A 59 8.90 4.41 -6.85
CA HIS A 59 9.99 3.73 -7.56
C HIS A 59 10.88 4.74 -8.31
N PRO A 60 12.16 4.41 -8.54
CA PRO A 60 12.90 3.28 -7.98
C PRO A 60 13.49 3.58 -6.58
N ASP A 61 13.58 4.86 -6.22
CA ASP A 61 14.44 5.29 -5.12
C ASP A 61 13.82 5.12 -3.74
N TYR A 62 12.50 5.23 -3.60
CA TYR A 62 11.79 5.28 -2.31
C TYR A 62 10.94 4.04 -2.10
N LEU A 63 11.61 2.88 -2.09
CA LEU A 63 11.01 1.59 -1.77
C LEU A 63 10.77 1.43 -0.26
N TRP A 64 9.82 0.57 0.11
CA TRP A 64 9.36 0.37 1.49
C TRP A 64 10.49 0.13 2.50
N HIS A 65 11.51 -0.68 2.14
CA HIS A 65 12.61 -1.02 3.05
C HIS A 65 13.52 0.18 3.32
N ARG A 66 13.73 1.05 2.31
CA ARG A 66 14.48 2.31 2.49
C ARG A 66 13.66 3.29 3.33
N LEU A 67 12.38 3.43 3.04
CA LEU A 67 11.48 4.34 3.76
C LEU A 67 11.38 3.99 5.24
N ARG A 68 11.25 2.70 5.59
CA ARG A 68 11.25 2.27 7.00
C ARG A 68 12.56 2.59 7.73
N ARG A 69 13.70 2.53 7.03
CA ARG A 69 15.01 2.85 7.61
C ARG A 69 15.25 4.35 7.79
N LYS A 70 14.82 5.18 6.83
CA LYS A 70 15.13 6.63 6.80
C LYS A 70 14.00 7.53 7.30
N ASN A 71 12.75 7.08 7.19
CA ASN A 71 11.54 7.86 7.40
C ASN A 71 10.44 6.97 8.03
N SER A 72 10.81 6.20 9.06
CA SER A 72 9.92 5.21 9.69
C SER A 72 8.55 5.80 10.03
N ALA A 73 7.49 5.02 9.77
CA ALA A 73 6.09 5.35 10.02
C ALA A 73 5.52 6.59 9.29
N LYS A 74 6.26 7.28 8.41
CA LYS A 74 5.72 8.45 7.68
C LYS A 74 4.83 8.09 6.49
N TYR A 75 5.12 6.96 5.85
CA TYR A 75 4.48 6.54 4.58
C TYR A 75 3.71 5.23 4.74
N GLU A 76 3.41 4.86 5.98
CA GLU A 76 2.64 3.67 6.32
C GLU A 76 1.66 4.04 7.42
N SER A 77 0.45 3.49 7.34
CA SER A 77 -0.57 3.70 8.36
C SER A 77 -1.45 2.47 8.50
N TYR A 78 -2.07 2.34 9.67
CA TYR A 78 -3.23 1.49 9.84
C TYR A 78 -4.44 2.08 9.11
N ALA A 79 -5.28 1.19 8.59
CA ALA A 79 -6.68 1.47 8.26
C ALA A 79 -7.47 0.18 8.46
N ASP A 80 -8.71 0.30 8.92
CA ASP A 80 -9.56 -0.85 9.18
C ASP A 80 -10.05 -1.47 7.87
N MET A 81 -9.63 -2.71 7.62
CA MET A 81 -9.96 -3.47 6.43
C MET A 81 -9.83 -4.98 6.70
N ALA A 82 -10.49 -5.82 5.90
CA ALA A 82 -10.43 -7.26 6.03
C ALA A 82 -10.25 -7.93 4.65
N PRO A 83 -9.53 -9.06 4.57
CA PRO A 83 -9.53 -9.91 3.38
C PRO A 83 -10.96 -10.31 3.01
N GLY A 84 -11.25 -10.39 1.71
CA GLY A 84 -12.56 -10.74 1.20
C GLY A 84 -13.63 -9.65 1.38
N ALA A 85 -13.32 -8.51 2.02
CA ALA A 85 -14.24 -7.37 2.16
C ALA A 85 -13.95 -6.28 1.12
N TRP A 86 -14.96 -5.47 0.82
CA TRP A 86 -14.80 -4.30 -0.05
C TRP A 86 -14.08 -3.18 0.69
N VAL A 87 -12.99 -2.69 0.09
CA VAL A 87 -12.32 -1.47 0.54
C VAL A 87 -12.69 -0.34 -0.42
N ARG A 88 -13.17 0.78 0.13
CA ARG A 88 -13.46 2.00 -0.62
C ARG A 88 -12.51 3.09 -0.15
N GLY A 89 -11.90 3.78 -1.11
CA GLY A 89 -11.01 4.90 -0.82
C GLY A 89 -10.98 5.91 -1.94
N GLN A 90 -10.52 7.11 -1.62
CA GLN A 90 -10.26 8.19 -2.55
C GLN A 90 -8.78 8.55 -2.44
N THR A 91 -8.10 8.55 -3.58
CA THR A 91 -6.75 9.13 -3.69
C THR A 91 -6.92 10.51 -4.28
N VAL A 92 -6.43 11.53 -3.58
CA VAL A 92 -6.39 12.91 -4.07
C VAL A 92 -4.95 13.21 -4.46
N LEU A 93 -4.76 13.58 -5.72
CA LEU A 93 -3.47 14.03 -6.23
C LEU A 93 -3.57 15.53 -6.45
N ASP A 94 -2.83 16.29 -5.67
CA ASP A 94 -2.68 17.73 -5.87
C ASP A 94 -1.38 17.97 -6.63
N PHE A 95 -1.52 18.49 -7.85
CA PHE A 95 -0.41 18.93 -8.68
C PHE A 95 -0.38 20.44 -8.51
N GLY A 96 0.17 20.91 -7.40
CA GLY A 96 0.38 22.34 -7.20
C GLY A 96 0.99 22.91 -8.48
N LEU A 97 0.32 23.89 -9.09
CA LEU A 97 0.92 24.67 -10.16
C LEU A 97 2.17 25.29 -9.54
N GLU A 98 3.33 25.00 -10.10
CA GLU A 98 4.54 25.74 -9.75
C GLU A 98 4.22 27.24 -9.88
N GLN A 99 4.55 28.01 -8.83
CA GLN A 99 4.77 29.44 -8.98
C GLN A 99 6.15 29.66 -9.57
#